data_AF-A0A2G8ISA4-F1
#
_entry.id   AF-A0A2G8ISA4-F1
#
_cell.length_a   1.000
_cell.length_b   1.000
_cell.length_c   1.000
_cell.angle_alpha   90.00
_cell.angle_beta   90.00
_cell.angle_gamma   90.00
#
_symmetry.space_group_name_H-M   'P 1'
#
loop_
_entity.id
_entity.type
_entity.pdbx_description
1 polymer ?
#
loop_
_entity_poly.entity_id
_entity_poly.type
_entity_poly.pdbx_seq_one_letter_code
_entity_poly.pdbx_strand_id
1 'polypeptide(L)' 'MSVLRAGAHECRIRSAPVLVLPRLQRFSITLKRRQRVKIKIILALCQRSTPLLGEAIFHERQVVS' A
#
# COMPACT_ATOMS: atom_id res chain seq x y z
N MET A 1 51.42 -8.23 0.50
CA MET A 1 50.41 -8.47 1.55
C MET A 1 49.15 -7.66 1.26
N SER A 2 48.27 -8.19 0.42
CA SER A 2 47.00 -7.54 0.00
C SER A 2 45.81 -8.34 0.53
N VAL A 3 45.65 -8.37 1.85
CA VAL A 3 44.59 -9.16 2.53
C VAL A 3 43.37 -8.30 2.90
N LEU A 4 43.47 -6.97 2.79
CA LEU A 4 42.43 -6.04 3.26
C LEU A 4 41.24 -5.86 2.30
N ARG A 5 41.36 -6.23 1.01
CA ARG A 5 40.27 -6.09 0.02
C ARG A 5 39.43 -7.36 -0.18
N ALA A 6 39.90 -8.53 0.24
CA ALA A 6 39.14 -9.77 0.16
C ALA A 6 37.94 -9.77 1.13
N GLY A 7 38.09 -9.25 2.35
CA GLY A 7 37.00 -9.20 3.33
C GLY A 7 35.84 -8.30 2.92
N ALA A 8 36.11 -7.07 2.47
CA ALA A 8 35.06 -6.10 2.13
C ALA A 8 34.23 -6.48 0.89
N HIS A 9 34.86 -7.14 -0.09
CA HIS A 9 34.23 -7.62 -1.32
C HIS A 9 33.30 -8.82 -1.05
N GLU A 10 33.78 -9.81 -0.30
CA GLU A 10 32.99 -10.98 0.09
C GLU A 10 31.85 -10.60 1.07
N CYS A 11 32.12 -9.67 1.99
CA CYS A 11 31.08 -9.10 2.84
C CYS A 11 29.99 -8.45 1.99
N ARG A 12 30.31 -7.62 0.98
CA ARG A 12 29.30 -6.93 0.18
C ARG A 12 28.47 -7.91 -0.67
N ILE A 13 29.07 -8.97 -1.21
CA ILE A 13 28.37 -10.00 -2.00
C ILE A 13 27.44 -10.86 -1.11
N ARG A 14 27.87 -11.28 0.08
CA ARG A 14 27.02 -12.05 1.02
C ARG A 14 25.99 -11.21 1.78
N SER A 15 26.27 -9.93 1.98
CA SER A 15 25.51 -9.03 2.86
C SER A 15 24.50 -8.16 2.12
N ALA A 16 24.76 -7.82 0.85
CA ALA A 16 23.82 -7.02 0.05
C ALA A 16 22.45 -7.70 -0.11
N PRO A 17 22.33 -9.01 -0.44
CA PRO A 17 21.02 -9.67 -0.47
C PRO A 17 20.35 -9.71 0.91
N VAL A 18 21.15 -9.96 1.96
CA VAL A 18 20.69 -10.04 3.35
C VAL A 18 20.18 -8.70 3.89
N LEU A 19 20.67 -7.57 3.38
CA LEU A 19 20.21 -6.23 3.77
C LEU A 19 19.16 -5.65 2.82
N VAL A 20 19.14 -6.05 1.54
CA VAL A 20 18.13 -5.64 0.55
C VAL A 20 16.78 -6.29 0.83
N LEU A 21 16.75 -7.58 1.19
CA LEU A 21 15.50 -8.29 1.46
C LEU A 21 14.71 -7.68 2.65
N PRO A 22 15.31 -7.39 3.83
CA PRO A 22 14.61 -6.69 4.91
C PRO A 22 14.13 -5.29 4.51
N ARG A 23 14.85 -4.58 3.64
CA ARG A 23 14.44 -3.26 3.12
C ARG A 23 13.22 -3.37 2.21
N LEU A 24 13.21 -4.33 1.29
CA LEU A 24 12.07 -4.60 0.41
C LEU A 24 10.84 -5.07 1.19
N GLN A 25 11.03 -5.91 2.21
CA GLN A 25 9.95 -6.34 3.10
C GLN A 25 9.35 -5.15 3.86
N ARG A 26 10.18 -4.30 4.48
CA ARG A 26 9.72 -3.09 5.17
C ARG A 26 9.02 -2.11 4.23
N PHE A 27 9.56 -1.92 3.03
CA PHE A 27 8.94 -1.09 2.00
C PHE A 27 7.57 -1.63 1.59
N SER A 28 7.47 -2.93 1.34
CA SER A 28 6.23 -3.62 0.94
C SER A 28 5.14 -3.52 2.02
N ILE A 29 5.50 -3.72 3.29
CA ILE A 29 4.58 -3.57 4.42
C ILE A 29 4.04 -2.13 4.49
N THR A 30 4.94 -1.15 4.36
CA THR A 30 4.57 0.28 4.41
C THR A 30 3.67 0.66 3.24
N LEU A 31 3.98 0.18 2.03
CA LEU A 31 3.20 0.45 0.83
C LEU A 31 1.79 -0.16 0.92
N LYS A 32 1.66 -1.42 1.36
CA LYS A 32 0.35 -2.07 1.58
C LYS A 32 -0.50 -1.30 2.60
N ARG A 33 0.09 -0.81 3.69
CA ARG A 33 -0.63 0.00 4.69
C ARG A 33 -1.11 1.33 4.10
N ARG A 34 -0.28 2.02 3.32
CA ARG A 34 -0.66 3.27 2.64
C ARG A 34 -1.75 3.07 1.59
N GLN A 35 -1.68 2.00 0.79
CA GLN A 35 -2.70 1.67 -0.20
C GLN A 35 -4.06 1.41 0.45
N ARG A 36 -4.10 0.66 1.56
CA ARG A 36 -5.33 0.44 2.32
C ARG A 36 -5.97 1.74 2.79
N VAL A 37 -5.16 2.71 3.26
CA VAL A 37 -5.66 4.03 3.66
C VAL A 37 -6.18 4.81 2.45
N LYS A 38 -5.45 4.85 1.34
CA LYS A 38 -5.89 5.52 0.09
C LYS A 38 -7.23 4.97 -0.40
N ILE A 39 -7.40 3.65 -0.42
CA ILE A 39 -8.67 3.00 -0.81
C ILE A 39 -9.80 3.41 0.14
N LYS A 40 -9.57 3.39 1.46
CA LYS A 40 -10.58 3.82 2.43
C LYS A 40 -10.97 5.29 2.26
N ILE A 41 -10.02 6.17 1.97
CA ILE A 41 -10.28 7.58 1.71
C ILE A 41 -11.13 7.73 0.44
N ILE A 42 -10.75 7.07 -0.66
CA ILE A 42 -11.52 7.10 -1.92
C ILE A 42 -12.93 6.57 -1.68
N LEU A 43 -13.07 5.45 -0.98
CA LEU A 43 -14.37 4.85 -0.67
C LEU A 43 -15.25 5.81 0.15
N ALA A 44 -14.70 6.46 1.18
CA ALA A 44 -15.42 7.42 2.00
C ALA A 44 -15.83 8.67 1.21
N LEU A 45 -14.97 9.14 0.30
CA LEU A 45 -15.28 10.26 -0.60
C LEU A 45 -16.41 9.88 -1.57
N CYS A 46 -16.36 8.70 -2.18
CA CYS A 46 -17.43 8.18 -3.03
C CYS A 46 -18.75 8.07 -2.26
N GLN A 47 -18.74 7.49 -1.06
CA GLN A 47 -19.92 7.38 -0.19
C GLN A 47 -20.50 8.75 0.19
N ARG A 48 -19.65 9.74 0.48
CA ARG A 48 -20.08 11.11 0.77
C ARG A 48 -20.62 11.84 -0.45
N SER A 49 -20.13 11.52 -1.64
CA SER A 49 -20.65 12.05 -2.91
C SER A 49 -21.88 11.31 -3.44
N THR A 50 -22.24 10.16 -2.85
CA THR A 50 -23.44 9.39 -3.19
C THR A 50 -24.59 9.53 -2.17
N PRO A 51 -25.00 10.74 -1.71
CA PRO A 51 -26.28 10.87 -1.03
C PRO A 51 -27.45 10.87 -2.03
N LEU A 52 -27.20 11.12 -3.33
CA LEU A 52 -28.26 11.31 -4.32
C LEU A 52 -28.73 10.03 -5.03
N LEU A 53 -27.97 8.94 -5.01
CA LEU A 53 -28.39 7.69 -5.68
C LEU A 53 -29.13 6.72 -4.74
N GLY A 54 -28.85 6.77 -3.43
CA GLY A 54 -29.59 5.98 -2.43
C GLY A 54 -30.97 6.58 -2.15
N GLU A 55 -31.03 7.89 -1.92
CA GLU A 55 -32.28 8.63 -1.71
C GLU A 55 -33.18 8.63 -2.97
N ALA A 56 -32.60 8.65 -4.19
CA ALA A 56 -33.39 8.52 -5.42
C ALA A 56 -34.06 7.14 -5.55
N ILE A 57 -33.45 6.07 -5.04
CA ILE A 57 -34.05 4.73 -5.04
C ILE A 57 -35.18 4.61 -3.99
N PHE A 58 -35.07 5.30 -2.86
CA PHE A 58 -36.14 5.35 -1.85
C PHE A 58 -37.29 6.26 -2.26
N HIS A 59 -37.02 7.36 -2.98
CA HIS A 59 -38.06 8.27 -3.47
C HIS A 59 -38.78 7.77 -4.73
N GLU A 60 -38.11 7.06 -5.65
CA GLU A 60 -38.76 6.38 -6.78
C GLU A 60 -39.72 5.27 -6.30
N ARG A 61 -39.36 4.53 -5.25
CA ARG A 61 -40.23 3.48 -4.69
C ARG A 61 -41.46 4.00 -3.94
N GLN A 62 -41.44 5.23 -3.45
CA GLN A 62 -42.57 5.83 -2.73
C GLN A 62 -43.54 6.59 -3.65
N VAL A 63 -43.12 6.93 -4.88
CA VAL A 63 -43.98 7.54 -5.91
C VAL A 63 -44.68 6.48 -6.78
N VAL A 64 -44.18 5.23 -6.77
CA VAL A 64 -44.79 4.06 -7.44
C VAL A 64 -45.40 3.09 -6.40
N SER A 65 -46.17 3.63 -5.44
CA SER A 65 -47.11 2.87 -4.57
C SER A 65 -48.33 3.70 -4.26
#